data_AF-A0A8W8MBC1-F1
#
_entry.id   AF-A0A8W8MBC1-F1
#
_cell.length_a   1.000
_cell.length_b   1.000
_cell.length_c   1.000
_cell.angle_alpha   90.00
_cell.angle_beta   90.00
_cell.angle_gamma   90.00
#
_symmetry.space_group_name_H-M   'P 1'
#
loop_
_entity.id
_entity.type
_entity.pdbx_description
1 polymer ?
#
loop_
_entity_poly.entity_id
_entity_poly.type
_entity_poly.pdbx_seq_one_letter_code
_entity_poly.pdbx_strand_id
1 'polypeptide(L)'
;MARTIYLESMLMAMRWTPVGDVETTARQTRNRRSYCSTARLLLMASRYSLGGSLLIIACILPALILGCPKQCVCRGNSVKCPAAVHFPESFPTNTEKILFDEYTVTELPPKAFQNLPNLTTLSFSRCNFGQISACAIPSNHKNLKTILFDLTVIGEIKQGAFTHLSPVSITFSKSKITTMKSYAFWNIKTKLQLTFTDTTVHKMEPFAFNNVTSDLGIKYENGRLKHLRSAAFADTQFNTVELKQVAFDNLECNFYPRLGLTKSLIISGCQFQCTCDIGYMKNIYASEVGLKDLVETGTCTGPEALQGASVKDVLDNDKIQNCPASKQVPDNCQPIQEIPEHVCTDRIIMGDEESNGSGSKSNTNKKGGNAAECRRSSWTLFSLVSIILLVL
;
A
#
# COMPACT_ATOMS: atom_id res chain seq x y z
N MET A 1 16.96 42.29 39.48
CA MET A 1 16.57 43.65 39.03
C MET A 1 15.66 43.47 37.81
N ALA A 2 14.64 44.32 37.62
CA ALA A 2 13.48 44.09 36.73
C ALA A 2 12.64 42.84 37.14
N ARG A 3 11.28 42.80 37.21
CA ARG A 3 10.16 43.43 36.47
C ARG A 3 10.05 42.89 35.03
N THR A 4 8.90 42.48 34.51
CA THR A 4 7.49 42.86 34.79
C THR A 4 6.61 41.58 34.67
N ILE A 5 5.83 41.12 35.66
CA ILE A 5 4.54 41.60 36.20
C ILE A 5 3.38 41.56 35.17
N TYR A 6 2.33 40.79 35.49
CA TYR A 6 1.04 40.72 34.79
C TYR A 6 -0.07 41.33 35.68
N LEU A 7 -0.97 42.10 35.08
CA LEU A 7 -2.22 42.65 35.63
C LEU A 7 -3.26 42.67 34.47
N GLU A 8 -4.58 42.50 34.65
CA GLU A 8 -5.37 42.20 35.86
C GLU A 8 -6.74 41.54 35.49
N SER A 9 -7.46 41.05 36.52
CA SER A 9 -8.93 40.97 36.73
C SER A 9 -9.92 40.77 35.54
N MET A 10 -10.87 39.82 35.55
CA MET A 10 -12.02 39.58 36.47
C MET A 10 -13.14 40.66 36.38
N LEU A 11 -14.46 40.38 36.51
CA LEU A 11 -15.24 39.16 36.81
C LEU A 11 -16.76 39.36 36.51
N MET A 12 -17.54 38.25 36.51
CA MET A 12 -19.00 38.17 36.78
C MET A 12 -20.01 38.77 35.76
N ALA A 13 -21.30 38.37 35.68
CA ALA A 13 -22.06 37.40 36.49
C ALA A 13 -23.25 36.74 35.74
N MET A 14 -23.71 35.58 36.25
CA MET A 14 -25.10 35.02 36.27
C MET A 14 -25.87 34.85 34.94
N ARG A 15 -26.27 33.63 34.52
CA ARG A 15 -27.33 32.74 35.04
C ARG A 15 -28.75 33.33 35.00
N TRP A 16 -29.70 32.66 34.32
CA TRP A 16 -30.84 31.92 34.90
C TRP A 16 -31.59 31.11 33.79
N THR A 17 -32.53 30.25 34.17
CA THR A 17 -33.32 29.29 33.34
C THR A 17 -34.72 29.11 33.98
N PRO A 18 -35.65 28.24 33.53
CA PRO A 18 -36.02 27.72 32.19
C PRO A 18 -37.56 27.90 31.90
N VAL A 19 -38.16 27.03 31.06
CA VAL A 19 -39.60 26.69 30.91
C VAL A 19 -40.45 27.55 29.97
N GLY A 20 -41.25 26.87 29.13
CA GLY A 20 -42.28 27.40 28.22
C GLY A 20 -42.65 26.34 27.18
N ASP A 21 -43.95 26.03 27.01
CA ASP A 21 -44.42 24.83 26.30
C ASP A 21 -45.59 25.14 25.33
N VAL A 22 -45.85 24.22 24.38
CA VAL A 22 -47.10 24.06 23.60
C VAL A 22 -47.45 25.06 22.45
N GLU A 23 -48.06 24.47 21.40
CA GLU A 23 -48.91 24.97 20.29
C GLU A 23 -48.42 25.83 19.10
N THR A 24 -48.51 25.17 17.93
CA THR A 24 -48.98 25.62 16.60
C THR A 24 -49.15 27.11 16.27
N THR A 25 -48.56 27.52 15.14
CA THR A 25 -49.33 28.15 14.04
C THR A 25 -48.58 28.07 12.71
N ALA A 26 -49.29 28.06 11.59
CA ALA A 26 -48.70 28.02 10.25
C ALA A 26 -48.50 29.42 9.67
N ARG A 27 -47.35 29.70 9.05
CA ARG A 27 -47.29 30.66 7.93
C ARG A 27 -46.20 30.36 6.90
N GLN A 28 -46.50 30.74 5.67
CA GLN A 28 -45.94 30.17 4.45
C GLN A 28 -45.27 31.25 3.60
N THR A 29 -43.94 31.17 3.43
CA THR A 29 -43.17 31.96 2.45
C THR A 29 -42.16 31.05 1.75
N ARG A 30 -42.44 30.49 0.57
CA ARG A 30 -42.53 31.15 -0.76
C ARG A 30 -41.16 31.60 -1.30
N ASN A 31 -40.36 30.64 -1.79
CA ASN A 31 -39.81 30.75 -3.16
C ASN A 31 -39.12 29.49 -3.68
N ARG A 32 -39.73 28.84 -4.70
CA ARG A 32 -39.01 28.28 -5.86
C ARG A 32 -40.00 28.10 -7.01
N ARG A 33 -39.86 28.91 -8.06
CA ARG A 33 -40.57 28.71 -9.34
C ARG A 33 -39.79 27.72 -10.20
N SER A 34 -40.39 26.57 -10.48
CA SER A 34 -40.11 25.75 -11.66
C SER A 34 -41.42 25.11 -12.07
N TYR A 35 -41.96 25.48 -13.24
CA TYR A 35 -43.26 24.97 -13.69
C TYR A 35 -43.12 23.53 -14.19
N CYS A 36 -43.87 22.62 -13.58
CA CYS A 36 -44.34 21.45 -14.30
C CYS A 36 -45.55 21.88 -15.14
N SER A 37 -45.59 21.54 -16.41
CA SER A 37 -46.80 21.70 -17.23
C SER A 37 -46.97 20.49 -18.16
N THR A 38 -48.18 19.96 -18.16
CA THR A 38 -48.58 18.68 -18.73
C THR A 38 -48.48 18.61 -20.24
N ALA A 39 -48.14 17.43 -20.77
CA ALA A 39 -48.25 17.15 -22.20
C ALA A 39 -49.72 17.04 -22.67
N ARG A 40 -50.09 17.80 -23.70
CA ARG A 40 -51.11 17.46 -24.71
C ARG A 40 -51.23 18.56 -25.78
N LEU A 41 -50.82 18.25 -27.01
CA LEU A 41 -51.61 18.54 -28.21
C LEU A 41 -51.14 17.63 -29.35
N LEU A 42 -52.02 17.38 -30.32
CA LEU A 42 -51.80 16.45 -31.44
C LEU A 42 -51.98 17.19 -32.77
N LEU A 43 -51.27 16.71 -33.80
CA LEU A 43 -51.47 16.97 -35.23
C LEU A 43 -51.38 18.45 -35.67
N MET A 44 -50.34 18.75 -36.46
CA MET A 44 -50.48 18.90 -37.93
C MET A 44 -49.09 19.20 -38.53
N ALA A 45 -48.56 18.29 -39.34
CA ALA A 45 -47.39 18.51 -40.17
C ALA A 45 -47.58 17.79 -41.51
N SER A 46 -47.60 18.55 -42.61
CA SER A 46 -47.93 18.06 -43.94
C SER A 46 -46.78 17.27 -44.59
N ARG A 47 -47.14 16.27 -45.40
CA ARG A 47 -46.25 15.47 -46.25
C ARG A 47 -45.24 16.34 -47.02
N TYR A 48 -43.93 16.10 -46.85
CA TYR A 48 -42.94 16.39 -47.89
C TYR A 48 -41.77 15.39 -47.86
N SER A 49 -41.40 14.96 -49.08
CA SER A 49 -40.23 14.21 -49.55
C SER A 49 -39.60 13.10 -48.69
N LEU A 50 -39.34 11.97 -49.37
CA LEU A 50 -38.33 10.99 -48.96
C LEU A 50 -36.92 11.61 -48.94
N GLY A 51 -36.01 11.05 -48.12
CA GLY A 51 -34.56 11.32 -48.18
C GLY A 51 -33.95 11.96 -46.93
N GLY A 52 -34.04 11.33 -45.75
CA GLY A 52 -33.51 11.94 -44.52
C GLY A 52 -33.40 11.04 -43.27
N SER A 53 -33.14 9.73 -43.42
CA SER A 53 -33.28 8.76 -42.31
C SER A 53 -32.02 7.93 -42.03
N LEU A 54 -30.84 8.53 -42.14
CA LEU A 54 -29.54 7.84 -41.96
C LEU A 54 -28.50 8.60 -41.10
N LEU A 55 -28.87 9.75 -40.50
CA LEU A 55 -27.95 10.63 -39.76
C LEU A 55 -28.35 10.91 -38.29
N ILE A 56 -29.36 10.23 -37.75
CA ILE A 56 -29.77 10.39 -36.33
C ILE A 56 -29.35 9.17 -35.47
N ILE A 57 -29.12 8.00 -36.09
CA ILE A 57 -28.59 6.80 -35.40
C ILE A 57 -27.04 6.74 -35.45
N ALA A 58 -26.40 7.92 -35.41
CA ALA A 58 -24.94 8.09 -35.37
C ALA A 58 -24.46 8.88 -34.14
N CYS A 59 -25.36 9.46 -33.34
CA CYS A 59 -25.05 10.22 -32.13
C CYS A 59 -25.39 9.50 -30.81
N ILE A 60 -25.91 8.27 -30.86
CA ILE A 60 -25.93 7.38 -29.70
C ILE A 60 -24.59 6.64 -29.72
N LEU A 61 -23.61 7.19 -28.99
CA LEU A 61 -22.20 6.81 -29.13
C LEU A 61 -21.97 5.32 -28.83
N PRO A 62 -21.17 4.60 -29.64
CA PRO A 62 -20.41 3.45 -29.18
C PRO A 62 -19.22 3.90 -28.34
N ALA A 63 -19.48 4.74 -27.32
CA ALA A 63 -18.59 4.83 -26.19
C ALA A 63 -18.66 3.47 -25.49
N LEU A 64 -17.53 2.77 -25.35
CA LEU A 64 -17.54 1.47 -24.69
C LEU A 64 -17.73 1.68 -23.18
N ILE A 65 -18.99 1.61 -22.73
CA ILE A 65 -19.39 1.80 -21.34
C ILE A 65 -18.97 0.58 -20.50
N LEU A 66 -17.70 0.57 -20.10
CA LEU A 66 -17.43 0.43 -18.66
C LEU A 66 -17.52 1.86 -18.10
N GLY A 67 -18.64 2.14 -17.44
CA GLY A 67 -18.95 3.48 -16.95
C GLY A 67 -17.96 3.96 -15.89
N CYS A 68 -17.96 5.28 -15.65
CA CYS A 68 -17.27 5.81 -14.47
C CYS A 68 -17.88 5.16 -13.21
N PRO A 69 -17.07 4.63 -12.27
CA PRO A 69 -17.60 4.01 -11.06
C PRO A 69 -18.48 4.98 -10.28
N LYS A 70 -19.64 4.50 -9.79
CA LYS A 70 -20.79 5.30 -9.29
C LYS A 70 -20.44 6.44 -8.30
N GLN A 71 -19.35 6.28 -7.53
CA GLN A 71 -18.93 7.20 -6.47
C GLN A 71 -17.76 8.12 -6.89
N CYS A 72 -17.21 7.96 -8.11
CA CYS A 72 -16.06 8.71 -8.60
C CYS A 72 -16.42 9.68 -9.75
N VAL A 73 -15.55 10.65 -10.00
CA VAL A 73 -15.67 11.65 -11.07
C VAL A 73 -14.57 11.42 -12.11
N CYS A 74 -14.97 11.05 -13.33
CA CYS A 74 -14.06 10.87 -14.45
C CYS A 74 -13.98 12.15 -15.30
N ARG A 75 -12.77 12.55 -15.69
CA ARG A 75 -12.49 13.67 -16.62
C ARG A 75 -11.37 13.28 -17.56
N GLY A 76 -11.70 13.05 -18.83
CA GLY A 76 -10.76 12.43 -19.79
C GLY A 76 -10.26 11.08 -19.26
N ASN A 77 -8.95 10.85 -19.33
CA ASN A 77 -8.30 9.63 -18.86
C ASN A 77 -7.97 9.65 -17.36
N SER A 78 -8.57 10.56 -16.58
CA SER A 78 -8.35 10.67 -15.13
C SER A 78 -9.62 10.39 -14.33
N VAL A 79 -9.52 9.51 -13.34
CA VAL A 79 -10.59 9.20 -12.38
C VAL A 79 -10.22 9.76 -11.01
N LYS A 80 -11.14 10.50 -10.39
CA LYS A 80 -11.03 10.97 -9.01
C LYS A 80 -12.10 10.35 -8.13
N CYS A 81 -11.71 9.62 -7.11
CA CYS A 81 -12.59 8.96 -6.17
C CYS A 81 -12.49 9.66 -4.78
N PRO A 82 -13.51 10.42 -4.34
CA PRO A 82 -13.59 10.98 -3.00
C PRO A 82 -14.05 9.92 -1.97
N ALA A 83 -14.02 10.29 -0.69
CA ALA A 83 -14.30 9.43 0.47
C ALA A 83 -15.47 8.45 0.27
N ALA A 84 -15.22 7.17 0.52
CA ALA A 84 -16.19 6.09 0.37
C ALA A 84 -15.95 4.95 1.36
N VAL A 85 -16.99 4.14 1.56
CA VAL A 85 -17.00 2.93 2.42
C VAL A 85 -16.47 1.70 1.69
N HIS A 86 -16.57 1.67 0.35
CA HIS A 86 -16.21 0.51 -0.47
C HIS A 86 -15.26 0.92 -1.62
N PHE A 87 -14.31 0.04 -1.94
CA PHE A 87 -13.39 0.25 -3.05
C PHE A 87 -14.09 0.04 -4.40
N PRO A 88 -13.93 0.90 -5.42
CA PRO A 88 -14.62 0.75 -6.71
C PRO A 88 -14.29 -0.58 -7.42
N GLU A 89 -15.27 -1.21 -8.08
CA GLU A 89 -15.10 -2.52 -8.73
C GLU A 89 -14.27 -2.47 -10.02
N SER A 90 -14.56 -1.50 -10.88
CA SER A 90 -13.94 -1.34 -12.20
C SER A 90 -13.72 0.13 -12.54
N PHE A 91 -12.72 0.40 -13.37
CA PHE A 91 -12.43 1.73 -13.92
C PHE A 91 -12.48 1.67 -15.46
N PRO A 92 -12.74 2.81 -16.16
CA PRO A 92 -12.70 2.86 -17.62
C PRO A 92 -11.34 2.42 -18.18
N THR A 93 -11.31 1.58 -19.22
CA THR A 93 -10.08 0.94 -19.72
C THR A 93 -9.04 1.92 -20.28
N ASN A 94 -9.47 3.12 -20.69
CA ASN A 94 -8.61 4.23 -21.12
C ASN A 94 -7.97 5.02 -19.97
N THR A 95 -8.20 4.64 -18.69
CA THR A 95 -7.70 5.39 -17.53
C THR A 95 -6.16 5.38 -17.46
N GLU A 96 -5.59 6.59 -17.41
CA GLU A 96 -4.16 6.84 -17.15
C GLU A 96 -3.86 7.12 -15.68
N LYS A 97 -4.81 7.72 -14.94
CA LYS A 97 -4.56 8.26 -13.59
C LYS A 97 -5.76 8.04 -12.67
N ILE A 98 -5.56 7.35 -11.56
CA ILE A 98 -6.59 7.20 -10.50
C ILE A 98 -6.09 7.90 -9.25
N LEU A 99 -6.92 8.81 -8.72
CA LEU A 99 -6.68 9.53 -7.47
C LEU A 99 -7.77 9.14 -6.47
N PHE A 100 -7.39 8.53 -5.34
CA PHE A 100 -8.23 8.28 -4.19
C PHE A 100 -7.97 9.33 -3.11
N ASP A 101 -9.02 9.81 -2.49
CA ASP A 101 -8.98 10.85 -1.46
C ASP A 101 -9.89 10.45 -0.30
N GLU A 102 -9.35 10.41 0.93
CA GLU A 102 -10.09 10.11 2.17
C GLU A 102 -10.82 8.73 2.20
N TYR A 103 -10.29 7.73 1.50
CA TYR A 103 -10.78 6.35 1.59
C TYR A 103 -10.43 5.70 2.94
N THR A 104 -11.40 5.10 3.63
CA THR A 104 -11.15 4.21 4.77
C THR A 104 -11.73 2.85 4.47
N VAL A 105 -10.87 1.88 4.15
CA VAL A 105 -11.25 0.52 3.76
C VAL A 105 -10.41 -0.53 4.49
N THR A 106 -10.99 -1.69 4.74
CA THR A 106 -10.27 -2.83 5.35
C THR A 106 -9.11 -3.31 4.48
N GLU A 107 -9.23 -3.18 3.16
CA GLU A 107 -8.29 -3.76 2.21
C GLU A 107 -8.22 -2.96 0.90
N LEU A 108 -7.00 -2.80 0.35
CA LEU A 108 -6.79 -2.53 -1.08
C LEU A 108 -6.78 -3.90 -1.80
N PRO A 109 -7.85 -4.30 -2.51
CA PRO A 109 -8.12 -5.70 -2.85
C PRO A 109 -7.15 -6.28 -3.90
N PRO A 110 -7.07 -7.62 -4.02
CA PRO A 110 -6.36 -8.26 -5.11
C PRO A 110 -6.85 -7.74 -6.46
N LYS A 111 -5.94 -7.58 -7.42
CA LYS A 111 -6.27 -7.19 -8.81
C LYS A 111 -7.05 -5.86 -8.92
N ALA A 112 -6.96 -4.97 -7.93
CA ALA A 112 -7.72 -3.71 -7.81
C ALA A 112 -7.68 -2.82 -9.07
N PHE A 113 -6.62 -2.90 -9.86
CA PHE A 113 -6.38 -2.06 -11.04
C PHE A 113 -6.39 -2.83 -12.37
N GLN A 114 -6.83 -4.08 -12.39
CA GLN A 114 -6.79 -4.94 -13.57
C GLN A 114 -7.44 -4.32 -14.82
N ASN A 115 -6.94 -4.70 -15.99
CA ASN A 115 -7.41 -4.28 -17.32
C ASN A 115 -7.26 -2.78 -17.63
N LEU A 116 -6.33 -2.09 -16.96
CA LEU A 116 -5.94 -0.71 -17.22
C LEU A 116 -4.55 -0.62 -17.90
N PRO A 117 -4.45 -0.86 -19.22
CA PRO A 117 -3.16 -0.87 -19.94
C PRO A 117 -2.48 0.51 -19.98
N ASN A 118 -3.27 1.58 -19.94
CA ASN A 118 -2.79 2.96 -20.03
C ASN A 118 -2.41 3.57 -18.67
N LEU A 119 -2.59 2.84 -17.57
CA LEU A 119 -2.38 3.35 -16.21
C LEU A 119 -0.92 3.79 -16.00
N THR A 120 -0.72 5.07 -15.67
CA THR A 120 0.59 5.70 -15.42
C THR A 120 0.78 6.15 -13.98
N THR A 121 -0.30 6.50 -13.28
CA THR A 121 -0.26 7.04 -11.91
C THR A 121 -1.38 6.49 -11.04
N LEU A 122 -1.02 5.99 -9.87
CA LEU A 122 -1.92 5.77 -8.74
C LEU A 122 -1.57 6.77 -7.63
N SER A 123 -2.59 7.35 -7.00
CA SER A 123 -2.42 8.27 -5.88
C SER A 123 -3.48 8.01 -4.82
N PHE A 124 -3.06 7.89 -3.57
CA PHE A 124 -3.90 7.71 -2.40
C PHE A 124 -3.54 8.82 -1.40
N SER A 125 -4.43 9.79 -1.18
CA SER A 125 -4.22 10.85 -0.18
C SER A 125 -5.20 10.71 0.98
N ARG A 126 -4.72 10.89 2.22
CA ARG A 126 -5.50 10.80 3.47
C ARG A 126 -6.27 9.47 3.62
N CYS A 127 -5.75 8.40 3.03
CA CYS A 127 -6.39 7.08 2.99
C CYS A 127 -5.94 6.19 4.16
N ASN A 128 -6.85 5.35 4.67
CA ASN A 128 -6.58 4.33 5.68
C ASN A 128 -6.90 2.94 5.12
N PHE A 129 -5.88 2.08 5.04
CA PHE A 129 -5.95 0.71 4.55
C PHE A 129 -5.61 -0.26 5.68
N GLY A 130 -6.54 -1.14 6.06
CA GLY A 130 -6.24 -2.23 7.00
C GLY A 130 -5.13 -3.13 6.47
N GLN A 131 -5.18 -3.50 5.18
CA GLN A 131 -4.09 -4.18 4.48
C GLN A 131 -4.01 -3.83 2.98
N ILE A 132 -2.84 -4.03 2.39
CA ILE A 132 -2.65 -4.13 0.93
C ILE A 132 -2.50 -5.60 0.60
N SER A 133 -3.41 -6.13 -0.22
CA SER A 133 -3.50 -7.55 -0.58
C SER A 133 -2.30 -8.05 -1.37
N ALA A 134 -2.10 -9.37 -1.37
CA ALA A 134 -1.33 -10.03 -2.43
C ALA A 134 -1.89 -9.64 -3.81
N CYS A 135 -0.99 -9.34 -4.75
CA CYS A 135 -1.31 -8.98 -6.14
C CYS A 135 -2.30 -7.81 -6.29
N ALA A 136 -2.34 -6.87 -5.33
CA ALA A 136 -3.21 -5.69 -5.38
C ALA A 136 -2.91 -4.81 -6.61
N ILE A 137 -1.65 -4.76 -7.05
CA ILE A 137 -1.22 -4.11 -8.29
C ILE A 137 -0.76 -5.21 -9.28
N PRO A 138 -1.53 -5.50 -10.34
CA PRO A 138 -1.16 -6.47 -11.36
C PRO A 138 0.17 -6.19 -12.08
N SER A 139 0.89 -7.26 -12.44
CA SER A 139 2.16 -7.20 -13.15
C SER A 139 2.07 -6.71 -14.60
N ASN A 140 0.88 -6.69 -15.19
CA ASN A 140 0.67 -6.32 -16.61
C ASN A 140 0.66 -4.79 -16.87
N HIS A 141 0.79 -3.94 -15.84
CA HIS A 141 0.83 -2.48 -15.97
C HIS A 141 2.17 -1.95 -16.49
N LYS A 142 2.49 -2.23 -17.76
CA LYS A 142 3.71 -1.79 -18.46
C LYS A 142 3.96 -0.27 -18.43
N ASN A 143 2.91 0.53 -18.23
CA ASN A 143 2.96 1.99 -18.24
C ASN A 143 2.97 2.64 -16.85
N LEU A 144 2.81 1.88 -15.76
CA LEU A 144 2.68 2.41 -14.40
C LEU A 144 4.04 2.88 -13.87
N LYS A 145 4.21 4.20 -13.79
CA LYS A 145 5.47 4.86 -13.41
C LYS A 145 5.48 5.35 -11.97
N THR A 146 4.32 5.61 -11.39
CA THR A 146 4.24 6.29 -10.09
C THR A 146 3.07 5.78 -9.24
N ILE A 147 3.36 5.43 -8.00
CA ILE A 147 2.38 5.12 -6.95
C ILE A 147 2.65 6.06 -5.77
N LEU A 148 1.68 6.88 -5.39
CA LEU A 148 1.80 7.86 -4.31
C LEU A 148 0.87 7.49 -3.15
N PHE A 149 1.44 7.46 -1.94
CA PHE A 149 0.73 7.30 -0.67
C PHE A 149 1.04 8.53 0.19
N ASP A 150 0.13 9.50 0.26
CA ASP A 150 0.30 10.73 1.02
C ASP A 150 -0.67 10.81 2.21
N LEU A 151 -0.18 11.15 3.41
CA LEU A 151 -0.98 11.20 4.64
C LEU A 151 -1.76 9.89 4.92
N THR A 152 -1.19 8.74 4.52
CA THR A 152 -1.87 7.44 4.60
C THR A 152 -1.52 6.64 5.86
N VAL A 153 -2.47 5.82 6.29
CA VAL A 153 -2.23 4.75 7.27
C VAL A 153 -2.40 3.41 6.56
N ILE A 154 -1.39 2.55 6.70
CA ILE A 154 -1.38 1.19 6.19
C ILE A 154 -1.14 0.27 7.38
N GLY A 155 -2.07 -0.65 7.64
CA GLY A 155 -1.88 -1.70 8.64
C GLY A 155 -0.80 -2.67 8.16
N GLU A 156 -1.15 -3.57 7.25
CA GLU A 156 -0.23 -4.59 6.75
C GLU A 156 -0.02 -4.55 5.22
N ILE A 157 1.23 -4.52 4.78
CA ILE A 157 1.59 -4.86 3.39
C ILE A 157 1.85 -6.37 3.35
N LYS A 158 0.95 -7.12 2.70
CA LYS A 158 0.99 -8.59 2.64
C LYS A 158 2.18 -9.12 1.82
N GLN A 159 2.52 -10.38 2.06
CA GLN A 159 3.31 -11.19 1.13
C GLN A 159 2.71 -11.08 -0.28
N GLY A 160 3.56 -10.84 -1.27
CA GLY A 160 3.15 -10.72 -2.67
C GLY A 160 2.35 -9.45 -3.00
N ALA A 161 2.32 -8.42 -2.15
CA ALA A 161 1.58 -7.19 -2.45
C ALA A 161 2.14 -6.42 -3.66
N PHE A 162 3.47 -6.42 -3.81
CA PHE A 162 4.20 -5.76 -4.88
C PHE A 162 5.04 -6.80 -5.64
N THR A 163 4.43 -7.42 -6.64
CA THR A 163 4.98 -8.57 -7.38
C THR A 163 5.20 -8.25 -8.86
N HIS A 164 6.34 -8.66 -9.43
CA HIS A 164 6.56 -8.62 -10.88
C HIS A 164 6.27 -7.25 -11.54
N LEU A 165 6.54 -6.15 -10.82
CA LEU A 165 6.21 -4.81 -11.29
C LEU A 165 7.06 -4.38 -12.50
N SER A 166 6.49 -3.51 -13.33
CA SER A 166 7.21 -2.72 -14.33
C SER A 166 7.99 -1.56 -13.67
N PRO A 167 8.92 -0.87 -14.37
CA PRO A 167 9.76 0.17 -13.75
C PRO A 167 8.94 1.28 -13.09
N VAL A 168 9.01 1.38 -11.75
CA VAL A 168 8.06 2.19 -10.96
C VAL A 168 8.73 2.90 -9.77
N SER A 169 8.26 4.11 -9.49
CA SER A 169 8.55 4.86 -8.26
C SER A 169 7.36 4.78 -7.30
N ILE A 170 7.59 4.36 -6.06
CA ILE A 170 6.60 4.31 -4.99
C ILE A 170 7.01 5.31 -3.91
N THR A 171 6.14 6.27 -3.59
CA THR A 171 6.42 7.32 -2.61
C THR A 171 5.44 7.26 -1.46
N PHE A 172 5.95 7.14 -0.24
CA PHE A 172 5.22 7.29 1.02
C PHE A 172 5.57 8.63 1.64
N SER A 173 4.60 9.55 1.69
CA SER A 173 4.70 10.90 2.26
C SER A 173 3.82 10.96 3.51
N LYS A 174 4.37 11.44 4.62
CA LYS A 174 3.64 11.73 5.88
C LYS A 174 2.77 10.55 6.35
N SER A 175 3.24 9.33 6.09
CA SER A 175 2.44 8.10 6.17
C SER A 175 2.93 7.18 7.28
N LYS A 176 2.11 6.18 7.64
CA LYS A 176 2.43 5.16 8.63
C LYS A 176 2.19 3.76 8.07
N ILE A 177 3.22 2.92 8.08
CA ILE A 177 3.13 1.49 7.74
C ILE A 177 3.30 0.69 9.05
N THR A 178 2.32 -0.13 9.43
CA THR A 178 2.36 -0.83 10.73
C THR A 178 3.12 -2.15 10.65
N THR A 179 3.02 -2.90 9.54
CA THR A 179 3.90 -4.04 9.24
C THR A 179 4.09 -4.20 7.74
N MET A 180 5.34 -4.40 7.32
CA MET A 180 5.71 -4.90 6.00
C MET A 180 6.13 -6.38 6.16
N LYS A 181 5.36 -7.28 5.56
CA LYS A 181 5.58 -8.73 5.67
C LYS A 181 6.78 -9.21 4.87
N SER A 182 7.30 -10.38 5.27
CA SER A 182 8.19 -11.18 4.43
C SER A 182 7.59 -11.32 3.03
N TYR A 183 8.43 -11.18 2.01
CA TYR A 183 8.06 -11.26 0.60
C TYR A 183 7.01 -10.23 0.14
N ALA A 184 6.87 -9.09 0.83
CA ALA A 184 5.97 -8.00 0.41
C ALA A 184 6.33 -7.43 -0.97
N PHE A 185 7.62 -7.30 -1.25
CA PHE A 185 8.20 -6.94 -2.54
C PHE A 185 8.92 -8.17 -3.10
N TRP A 186 8.34 -8.77 -4.14
CA TRP A 186 8.71 -10.12 -4.59
C TRP A 186 9.04 -10.19 -6.09
N ASN A 187 10.18 -10.80 -6.40
CA ASN A 187 10.61 -11.16 -7.76
C ASN A 187 10.58 -9.98 -8.76
N ILE A 188 11.06 -8.82 -8.31
CA ILE A 188 11.06 -7.59 -9.11
C ILE A 188 12.36 -7.54 -9.94
N LYS A 189 12.20 -7.69 -11.25
CA LYS A 189 13.26 -7.71 -12.28
C LYS A 189 13.32 -6.42 -13.12
N THR A 190 12.77 -5.34 -12.58
CA THR A 190 12.79 -4.00 -13.16
C THR A 190 13.28 -2.98 -12.11
N LYS A 191 13.63 -1.77 -12.55
CA LYS A 191 14.02 -0.67 -11.64
C LYS A 191 12.88 -0.34 -10.69
N LEU A 192 13.15 -0.40 -9.39
CA LEU A 192 12.22 0.00 -8.33
C LEU A 192 12.82 1.19 -7.57
N GLN A 193 12.06 2.26 -7.38
CA GLN A 193 12.49 3.38 -6.54
C GLN A 193 11.50 3.57 -5.41
N LEU A 194 11.98 3.54 -4.17
CA LEU A 194 11.16 3.68 -2.97
C LEU A 194 11.57 4.96 -2.24
N THR A 195 10.63 5.88 -2.09
CA THR A 195 10.85 7.14 -1.35
C THR A 195 9.97 7.15 -0.12
N PHE A 196 10.57 7.35 1.06
CA PHE A 196 9.87 7.57 2.32
C PHE A 196 10.22 8.96 2.82
N THR A 197 9.22 9.82 3.04
CA THR A 197 9.38 11.17 3.56
C THR A 197 8.37 11.39 4.68
N ASP A 198 8.79 11.96 5.81
CA ASP A 198 7.95 12.19 7.01
C ASP A 198 7.23 10.91 7.51
N THR A 199 7.79 9.74 7.20
CA THR A 199 7.08 8.45 7.26
C THR A 199 7.62 7.53 8.34
N THR A 200 6.72 6.81 9.02
CA THR A 200 7.07 5.81 10.04
C THR A 200 6.73 4.40 9.56
N VAL A 201 7.72 3.49 9.55
CA VAL A 201 7.49 2.05 9.43
C VAL A 201 7.69 1.41 10.80
N HIS A 202 6.64 0.81 11.35
CA HIS A 202 6.71 0.23 12.70
C HIS A 202 7.43 -1.13 12.71
N LYS A 203 7.21 -1.97 11.70
CA LYS A 203 7.89 -3.27 11.58
C LYS A 203 8.21 -3.62 10.12
N MET A 204 9.45 -4.02 9.87
CA MET A 204 9.85 -4.76 8.66
C MET A 204 10.24 -6.19 9.05
N GLU A 205 9.76 -7.18 8.31
CA GLU A 205 10.08 -8.60 8.52
C GLU A 205 11.17 -9.06 7.52
N PRO A 206 12.01 -10.08 7.86
CA PRO A 206 13.04 -10.62 6.98
C PRO A 206 12.51 -10.99 5.61
N PHE A 207 13.34 -10.81 4.58
CA PHE A 207 12.99 -11.06 3.19
C PHE A 207 11.77 -10.27 2.68
N ALA A 208 11.36 -9.18 3.37
CA ALA A 208 10.30 -8.27 2.90
C ALA A 208 10.59 -7.73 1.49
N PHE A 209 11.86 -7.54 1.16
CA PHE A 209 12.38 -7.47 -0.19
C PHE A 209 13.10 -8.80 -0.46
N ASN A 210 12.66 -9.55 -1.47
CA ASN A 210 13.39 -10.75 -1.91
C ASN A 210 13.35 -10.91 -3.42
N ASN A 211 14.48 -11.40 -3.95
CA ASN A 211 14.68 -11.59 -5.38
C ASN A 211 14.48 -10.28 -6.19
N VAL A 212 14.72 -9.14 -5.54
CA VAL A 212 14.71 -7.78 -6.11
C VAL A 212 16.14 -7.46 -6.58
N THR A 213 16.43 -7.77 -7.84
CA THR A 213 17.81 -7.92 -8.35
C THR A 213 18.19 -6.90 -9.44
N SER A 214 17.51 -5.75 -9.50
CA SER A 214 17.71 -4.78 -10.59
C SER A 214 17.36 -3.36 -10.15
N ASP A 215 18.38 -2.53 -9.88
CA ASP A 215 18.24 -1.09 -9.62
C ASP A 215 17.14 -0.75 -8.59
N LEU A 216 17.27 -1.32 -7.38
CA LEU A 216 16.56 -0.79 -6.22
C LEU A 216 17.24 0.51 -5.77
N GLY A 217 16.48 1.60 -5.80
CA GLY A 217 16.80 2.84 -5.09
C GLY A 217 15.93 2.95 -3.85
N ILE A 218 16.53 3.23 -2.70
CA ILE A 218 15.78 3.67 -1.51
C ILE A 218 16.23 5.08 -1.12
N LYS A 219 15.27 5.99 -1.02
CA LYS A 219 15.40 7.25 -0.29
C LYS A 219 14.53 7.21 0.97
N TYR A 220 15.09 7.56 2.11
CA TYR A 220 14.38 7.74 3.37
C TYR A 220 14.81 9.08 4.00
N GLU A 221 13.85 9.98 4.23
CA GLU A 221 14.09 11.35 4.67
C GLU A 221 13.14 11.73 5.83
N ASN A 222 13.70 12.24 6.93
CA ASN A 222 12.99 12.72 8.12
C ASN A 222 11.92 11.74 8.64
N GLY A 223 12.32 10.56 9.12
CA GLY A 223 11.34 9.56 9.56
C GLY A 223 11.94 8.39 10.32
N ARG A 224 11.11 7.37 10.60
CA ARG A 224 11.38 6.43 11.71
C ARG A 224 11.11 4.96 11.36
N LEU A 225 12.11 4.12 11.62
CA LEU A 225 12.06 2.66 11.53
C LEU A 225 12.05 2.10 12.95
N LYS A 226 10.90 1.63 13.43
CA LYS A 226 10.78 1.21 14.83
C LYS A 226 11.37 -0.17 15.11
N HIS A 227 11.02 -1.16 14.30
CA HIS A 227 11.59 -2.52 14.36
C HIS A 227 12.04 -2.93 12.95
N LEU A 228 13.32 -2.72 12.66
CA LEU A 228 13.94 -3.21 11.43
C LEU A 228 14.65 -4.53 11.74
N ARG A 229 14.01 -5.65 11.38
CA ARG A 229 14.70 -6.94 11.29
C ARG A 229 15.56 -6.89 10.02
N SER A 230 16.86 -6.57 10.13
CA SER A 230 17.68 -6.08 9.01
C SER A 230 17.82 -7.07 7.84
N ALA A 231 17.56 -8.35 8.08
CA ALA A 231 17.39 -9.37 7.03
C ALA A 231 16.19 -9.10 6.09
N ALA A 232 15.39 -8.05 6.32
CA ALA A 232 14.35 -7.53 5.43
C ALA A 232 14.87 -7.26 4.00
N PHE A 233 16.17 -6.97 3.88
CA PHE A 233 16.88 -6.68 2.64
C PHE A 233 17.88 -7.77 2.23
N ALA A 234 17.70 -9.01 2.70
CA ALA A 234 18.43 -10.15 2.18
C ALA A 234 18.10 -10.37 0.68
N ASP A 235 19.06 -10.89 -0.08
CA ASP A 235 18.98 -11.13 -1.53
C ASP A 235 18.53 -9.92 -2.38
N THR A 236 18.77 -8.71 -1.86
CA THR A 236 18.36 -7.44 -2.48
C THR A 236 19.58 -6.66 -2.97
N GLN A 237 19.54 -6.21 -4.24
CA GLN A 237 20.64 -5.43 -4.84
C GLN A 237 20.29 -3.95 -4.94
N PHE A 238 21.00 -3.13 -4.16
CA PHE A 238 20.85 -1.68 -4.13
C PHE A 238 21.73 -1.00 -5.19
N ASN A 239 21.14 -0.06 -5.91
CA ASN A 239 21.85 0.83 -6.83
C ASN A 239 21.97 2.27 -6.27
N THR A 240 21.05 2.68 -5.40
CA THR A 240 21.09 3.99 -4.72
C THR A 240 20.50 3.90 -3.31
N VAL A 241 21.18 4.48 -2.32
CA VAL A 241 20.70 4.57 -0.93
C VAL A 241 20.91 5.99 -0.40
N GLU A 242 19.82 6.69 -0.10
CA GLU A 242 19.81 8.01 0.53
C GLU A 242 19.07 7.93 1.87
N LEU A 243 19.78 8.08 2.99
CA LEU A 243 19.25 8.03 4.36
C LEU A 243 19.56 9.35 5.08
N LYS A 244 18.55 10.20 5.23
CA LYS A 244 18.66 11.53 5.84
C LYS A 244 17.73 11.66 7.02
N GLN A 245 18.28 11.96 8.21
CA GLN A 245 17.48 12.16 9.43
C GLN A 245 16.54 10.97 9.71
N VAL A 246 17.07 9.75 9.57
CA VAL A 246 16.35 8.50 9.82
C VAL A 246 16.62 8.02 11.25
N ALA A 247 15.57 7.79 12.03
CA ALA A 247 15.64 7.24 13.37
C ALA A 247 15.36 5.73 13.38
N PHE A 248 16.27 4.95 13.97
CA PHE A 248 16.22 3.50 14.13
C PHE A 248 16.01 3.15 15.61
N ASP A 249 14.81 2.67 16.00
CA ASP A 249 14.49 2.41 17.42
C ASP A 249 14.95 1.03 17.90
N ASN A 250 14.99 0.03 17.02
CA ASN A 250 15.41 -1.33 17.31
C ASN A 250 15.83 -2.02 15.99
N LEU A 251 16.94 -2.76 16.07
CA LEU A 251 17.55 -3.50 14.97
C LEU A 251 17.68 -4.97 15.38
N GLU A 252 17.32 -5.88 14.49
CA GLU A 252 17.40 -7.33 14.74
C GLU A 252 18.01 -8.09 13.55
N CYS A 253 18.23 -9.39 13.73
CA CYS A 253 18.87 -10.30 12.79
C CYS A 253 20.36 -10.04 12.48
N ASN A 254 20.95 -8.92 12.94
CA ASN A 254 22.36 -8.56 12.78
C ASN A 254 22.89 -8.65 11.33
N PHE A 255 21.98 -8.59 10.37
CA PHE A 255 22.25 -8.67 8.94
C PHE A 255 22.58 -7.29 8.40
N TYR A 256 23.61 -7.19 7.56
CA TYR A 256 23.96 -5.97 6.87
C TYR A 256 23.83 -6.16 5.35
N PRO A 257 22.97 -5.39 4.65
CA PRO A 257 22.89 -5.45 3.20
C PRO A 257 24.19 -4.93 2.57
N ARG A 258 24.64 -5.53 1.46
CA ARG A 258 25.91 -5.18 0.81
C ARG A 258 25.84 -3.83 0.07
N LEU A 259 25.85 -2.72 0.81
CA LEU A 259 25.75 -1.37 0.25
C LEU A 259 27.00 -0.93 -0.54
N GLY A 260 28.14 -1.60 -0.39
CA GLY A 260 29.38 -1.33 -1.13
C GLY A 260 29.30 -1.55 -2.66
N LEU A 261 28.17 -2.05 -3.17
CA LEU A 261 27.87 -2.17 -4.61
C LEU A 261 26.93 -1.07 -5.15
N THR A 262 26.50 -0.12 -4.30
CA THR A 262 25.68 1.01 -4.73
C THR A 262 26.48 2.00 -5.59
N LYS A 263 25.82 2.65 -6.56
CA LYS A 263 26.43 3.74 -7.36
C LYS A 263 26.36 5.10 -6.69
N SER A 264 25.44 5.25 -5.72
CA SER A 264 25.25 6.47 -4.94
C SER A 264 24.78 6.09 -3.55
N LEU A 265 25.51 6.59 -2.56
CA LEU A 265 25.30 6.37 -1.14
C LEU A 265 25.37 7.74 -0.46
N ILE A 266 24.32 8.12 0.25
CA ILE A 266 24.21 9.40 0.95
C ILE A 266 23.59 9.13 2.31
N ILE A 267 24.38 9.20 3.37
CA ILE A 267 23.91 8.98 4.75
C ILE A 267 24.24 10.23 5.57
N SER A 268 23.26 10.80 6.26
CA SER A 268 23.51 11.91 7.20
C SER A 268 22.45 12.07 8.28
N GLY A 269 22.89 12.49 9.47
CA GLY A 269 22.02 12.82 10.61
C GLY A 269 21.17 11.65 11.11
N CYS A 270 21.60 10.41 10.87
CA CYS A 270 20.87 9.23 11.32
C CYS A 270 20.95 9.07 12.84
N GLN A 271 19.90 8.50 13.41
CA GLN A 271 19.64 8.46 14.84
C GLN A 271 19.35 7.02 15.28
N PHE A 272 19.92 6.59 16.39
CA PHE A 272 19.83 5.20 16.85
C PHE A 272 19.42 5.13 18.32
N GLN A 273 18.73 4.06 18.71
CA GLN A 273 18.74 3.61 20.11
C GLN A 273 20.02 2.81 20.35
N CYS A 274 20.95 3.42 21.08
CA CYS A 274 22.29 2.90 21.33
C CYS A 274 22.28 1.85 22.44
N THR A 275 21.62 0.73 22.12
CA THR A 275 21.55 -0.48 22.93
C THR A 275 22.36 -1.60 22.27
N CYS A 276 22.36 -2.79 22.85
CA CYS A 276 23.00 -3.98 22.29
C CYS A 276 22.61 -4.30 20.84
N ASP A 277 21.49 -3.76 20.35
CA ASP A 277 21.00 -3.90 18.98
C ASP A 277 21.94 -3.29 17.93
N ILE A 278 22.78 -2.30 18.30
CA ILE A 278 23.87 -1.79 17.43
C ILE A 278 25.24 -2.41 17.73
N GLY A 279 25.37 -3.22 18.80
CA GLY A 279 26.66 -3.73 19.27
C GLY A 279 27.41 -4.58 18.23
N TYR A 280 26.68 -5.28 17.35
CA TYR A 280 27.26 -6.06 16.26
C TYR A 280 28.08 -5.21 15.27
N MET A 281 27.78 -3.92 15.14
CA MET A 281 28.41 -3.02 14.16
C MET A 281 29.89 -2.78 14.47
N LYS A 282 30.29 -2.78 15.76
CA LYS A 282 31.64 -2.40 16.23
C LYS A 282 32.76 -3.08 15.44
N ASN A 283 32.62 -4.37 15.16
CA ASN A 283 33.67 -5.20 14.57
C ASN A 283 33.67 -5.20 13.02
N ILE A 284 32.67 -4.58 12.38
CA ILE A 284 32.47 -4.64 10.92
C ILE A 284 32.32 -3.27 10.25
N TYR A 285 31.99 -2.20 10.98
CA TYR A 285 31.74 -0.89 10.37
C TYR A 285 32.97 -0.32 9.65
N ALA A 286 34.18 -0.56 10.17
CA ALA A 286 35.42 -0.07 9.58
C ALA A 286 35.73 -0.68 8.20
N SER A 287 35.20 -1.88 7.90
CA SER A 287 35.37 -2.59 6.63
C SER A 287 34.22 -2.41 5.64
N GLU A 288 33.06 -1.92 6.07
CA GLU A 288 31.83 -1.86 5.27
C GLU A 288 31.39 -0.41 5.05
N VAL A 289 31.61 0.13 3.84
CA VAL A 289 31.47 1.57 3.52
C VAL A 289 30.17 2.19 4.03
N GLY A 290 29.00 1.59 3.69
CA GLY A 290 27.71 2.13 4.13
C GLY A 290 27.38 1.93 5.61
N LEU A 291 28.09 1.05 6.32
CA LEU A 291 27.97 0.92 7.77
C LEU A 291 28.90 1.92 8.47
N LYS A 292 30.06 2.20 7.88
CA LYS A 292 30.96 3.26 8.30
C LYS A 292 30.25 4.61 8.35
N ASP A 293 29.59 5.01 7.25
CA ASP A 293 28.89 6.30 7.18
C ASP A 293 27.73 6.39 8.20
N LEU A 294 27.01 5.28 8.46
CA LEU A 294 25.96 5.20 9.49
C LEU A 294 26.52 5.35 10.91
N VAL A 295 27.71 4.80 11.19
CA VAL A 295 28.35 4.85 12.52
C VAL A 295 29.06 6.20 12.75
N GLU A 296 29.78 6.72 11.75
CA GLU A 296 30.54 7.97 11.87
C GLU A 296 29.64 9.22 11.87
N THR A 297 28.53 9.22 11.13
CA THR A 297 27.54 10.32 11.16
C THR A 297 26.37 10.09 12.13
N GLY A 298 26.33 8.92 12.78
CA GLY A 298 25.23 8.48 13.63
C GLY A 298 25.24 9.12 15.02
N THR A 299 24.05 9.41 15.55
CA THR A 299 23.84 9.92 16.92
C THR A 299 22.87 9.07 17.72
N CYS A 300 23.06 9.04 19.03
CA CYS A 300 22.25 8.27 19.97
C CYS A 300 21.02 9.07 20.44
N THR A 301 19.84 8.43 20.45
CA THR A 301 18.57 8.99 20.95
C THR A 301 18.10 8.37 22.26
N GLY A 302 18.81 7.33 22.72
CA GLY A 302 18.59 6.63 23.97
C GLY A 302 19.62 5.49 24.12
N PRO A 303 19.76 4.87 25.30
CA PRO A 303 19.13 5.26 26.57
C PRO A 303 19.57 6.65 27.04
N GLU A 304 18.87 7.20 28.03
CA GLU A 304 19.04 8.59 28.54
C GLU A 304 20.51 8.98 28.76
N ALA A 305 21.29 8.12 29.42
CA ALA A 305 22.73 8.33 29.70
C ALA A 305 23.64 8.42 28.45
N LEU A 306 23.14 8.05 27.26
CA LEU A 306 23.84 8.14 25.98
C LEU A 306 23.14 9.11 25.00
N GLN A 307 22.09 9.82 25.40
CA GLN A 307 21.36 10.70 24.48
C GLN A 307 22.25 11.85 23.97
N GLY A 308 22.31 12.02 22.64
CA GLY A 308 23.17 12.98 21.96
C GLY A 308 24.61 12.50 21.71
N ALA A 309 25.03 11.34 22.23
CA ALA A 309 26.36 10.79 21.97
C ALA A 309 26.54 10.37 20.49
N SER A 310 27.80 10.33 20.01
CA SER A 310 28.11 9.77 18.69
C SER A 310 28.08 8.24 18.76
N VAL A 311 27.49 7.60 17.75
CA VAL A 311 27.44 6.13 17.64
C VAL A 311 28.84 5.53 17.58
N LYS A 312 29.77 6.18 16.85
CA LYS A 312 31.18 5.78 16.78
C LYS A 312 31.84 5.77 18.17
N ASP A 313 31.70 6.85 18.94
CA ASP A 313 32.24 6.98 20.30
C ASP A 313 31.64 5.96 21.28
N VAL A 314 30.36 5.64 21.13
CA VAL A 314 29.66 4.63 21.95
C VAL A 314 30.13 3.21 21.63
N LEU A 315 30.37 2.88 20.35
CA LEU A 315 30.86 1.57 19.92
C LEU A 315 32.35 1.38 20.22
N ASP A 316 33.20 2.37 19.90
CA ASP A 316 34.66 2.27 20.07
C ASP A 316 35.05 2.12 21.55
N ASN A 317 34.37 2.85 22.45
CA ASN A 317 34.67 2.90 23.89
C ASN A 317 33.75 2.01 24.75
N ASP A 318 33.09 1.00 24.16
CA ASP A 318 32.26 -0.01 24.86
C ASP A 318 31.23 0.57 25.86
N LYS A 319 30.58 1.69 25.49
CA LYS A 319 29.63 2.38 26.38
C LYS A 319 28.28 1.66 26.52
N ILE A 320 28.09 0.56 25.79
CA ILE A 320 26.91 -0.31 25.84
C ILE A 320 27.26 -1.53 26.70
N GLN A 321 26.59 -1.69 27.84
CA GLN A 321 26.89 -2.74 28.82
C GLN A 321 25.79 -3.80 28.91
N ASN A 322 26.12 -4.94 29.53
CA ASN A 322 25.18 -6.02 29.91
C ASN A 322 24.40 -6.65 28.74
N CYS A 323 25.05 -6.84 27.59
CA CYS A 323 24.41 -7.42 26.42
C CYS A 323 24.22 -8.95 26.52
N PRO A 324 22.98 -9.47 26.37
CA PRO A 324 22.72 -10.91 26.47
C PRO A 324 23.16 -11.64 25.18
N ALA A 325 23.81 -12.79 25.35
CA ALA A 325 24.26 -13.63 24.22
C ALA A 325 23.10 -14.09 23.30
N SER A 326 21.88 -14.18 23.82
CA SER A 326 20.69 -14.59 23.06
C SER A 326 20.22 -13.58 22.00
N LYS A 327 20.76 -12.36 21.94
CA LYS A 327 20.48 -11.40 20.86
C LYS A 327 21.27 -11.64 19.56
N GLN A 328 22.12 -12.67 19.48
CA GLN A 328 23.06 -12.80 18.37
C GLN A 328 22.45 -13.27 17.03
N VAL A 329 21.47 -14.18 17.02
CA VAL A 329 20.57 -14.41 15.85
C VAL A 329 19.21 -14.94 16.36
N PRO A 330 18.09 -14.23 16.17
CA PRO A 330 16.75 -14.80 16.37
C PRO A 330 16.42 -15.88 15.34
N ASP A 331 15.74 -16.97 15.75
CA ASP A 331 15.44 -18.14 14.90
C ASP A 331 14.69 -17.79 13.60
N ASN A 332 13.92 -16.71 13.62
CA ASN A 332 13.06 -16.25 12.53
C ASN A 332 13.75 -15.26 11.56
N CYS A 333 15.08 -15.26 11.53
CA CYS A 333 15.92 -14.45 10.64
C CYS A 333 16.50 -15.23 9.43
N GLN A 334 16.34 -16.55 9.40
CA GLN A 334 16.73 -17.39 8.26
C GLN A 334 15.69 -17.32 7.13
N PRO A 335 16.08 -17.59 5.86
CA PRO A 335 15.12 -17.73 4.77
C PRO A 335 14.09 -18.82 5.07
N ILE A 336 12.81 -18.59 4.74
CA ILE A 336 11.81 -19.64 4.83
C ILE A 336 12.15 -20.69 3.76
N GLN A 337 12.41 -21.92 4.19
CA GLN A 337 12.95 -22.98 3.32
C GLN A 337 11.99 -23.34 2.17
N GLU A 338 10.69 -23.27 2.44
CA GLU A 338 9.64 -23.23 1.42
C GLU A 338 9.11 -21.80 1.32
N ILE A 339 9.45 -21.10 0.23
CA ILE A 339 8.79 -19.85 -0.14
C ILE A 339 7.34 -20.20 -0.52
N PRO A 340 6.31 -19.68 0.18
CA PRO A 340 4.93 -19.98 -0.20
C PRO A 340 4.61 -19.34 -1.56
N GLU A 341 4.05 -20.12 -2.48
CA GLU A 341 3.47 -19.55 -3.71
C GLU A 341 2.38 -18.54 -3.33
N HIS A 342 2.57 -17.28 -3.71
CA HIS A 342 1.64 -16.21 -3.38
C HIS A 342 0.44 -16.28 -4.34
N VAL A 343 -0.60 -17.03 -3.94
CA VAL A 343 -1.80 -17.19 -4.75
C VAL A 343 -2.51 -15.83 -4.92
N CYS A 344 -2.49 -15.30 -6.14
CA CYS A 344 -3.27 -14.12 -6.52
C CYS A 344 -4.77 -14.45 -6.59
N THR A 345 -5.41 -14.54 -5.42
CA THR A 345 -6.86 -14.77 -5.30
C THR A 345 -7.66 -13.77 -6.13
N ASP A 346 -8.81 -14.19 -6.64
CA ASP A 346 -9.75 -13.24 -7.22
C ASP A 346 -10.34 -12.32 -6.17
N ARG A 347 -10.76 -11.14 -6.63
CA ARG A 347 -11.41 -10.15 -5.79
C ARG A 347 -12.78 -10.65 -5.38
N ILE A 348 -13.03 -10.73 -4.06
CA ILE A 348 -14.37 -10.97 -3.54
C ILE A 348 -15.24 -9.75 -3.86
N ILE A 349 -16.23 -9.94 -4.73
CA ILE A 349 -17.32 -8.99 -4.96
C ILE A 349 -18.47 -9.47 -4.08
N MET A 350 -18.80 -8.70 -3.03
CA MET A 350 -20.05 -8.91 -2.30
C MET A 350 -21.16 -8.24 -3.10
N GLY A 351 -21.94 -9.04 -3.81
CA GLY A 351 -23.17 -8.57 -4.45
C GLY A 351 -24.21 -8.18 -3.41
N ASP A 352 -25.19 -7.37 -3.82
CA ASP A 352 -26.33 -6.99 -2.98
C ASP A 352 -27.08 -8.25 -2.48
N GLU A 353 -27.47 -8.30 -1.21
CA GLU A 353 -28.14 -9.46 -0.60
C GLU A 353 -29.59 -9.64 -1.09
N GLU A 354 -29.78 -10.21 -2.28
CA GLU A 354 -31.08 -10.81 -2.62
C GLU A 354 -31.31 -12.09 -1.82
N SER A 355 -32.17 -11.97 -0.81
CA SER A 355 -32.54 -13.03 0.12
C SER A 355 -33.23 -14.22 -0.56
N ASN A 356 -32.71 -15.44 -0.40
CA ASN A 356 -33.57 -16.64 -0.39
C ASN A 356 -32.95 -17.88 0.28
N GLY A 357 -33.47 -18.21 1.47
CA GLY A 357 -34.05 -19.54 1.73
C GLY A 357 -33.16 -20.78 1.94
N SER A 358 -32.91 -21.11 3.21
CA SER A 358 -32.69 -22.48 3.75
C SER A 358 -31.38 -23.22 3.40
N GLY A 359 -31.00 -24.25 4.18
CA GLY A 359 -29.81 -25.07 3.84
C GLY A 359 -29.27 -26.08 4.87
N SER A 360 -29.55 -25.93 6.17
CA SER A 360 -29.15 -26.85 7.26
C SER A 360 -27.66 -27.00 7.60
N LYS A 361 -27.39 -27.35 8.87
CA LYS A 361 -26.07 -27.73 9.39
C LYS A 361 -25.77 -29.20 9.08
N SER A 362 -24.52 -29.53 8.79
CA SER A 362 -23.91 -30.78 9.29
C SER A 362 -22.40 -30.62 9.42
N ASN A 363 -21.79 -31.31 10.39
CA ASN A 363 -20.37 -31.26 10.69
C ASN A 363 -19.88 -32.66 11.08
N THR A 364 -19.16 -33.34 10.18
CA THR A 364 -18.62 -34.68 10.44
C THR A 364 -17.23 -34.88 9.83
N ASN A 365 -16.22 -34.98 10.70
CA ASN A 365 -14.91 -35.52 10.37
C ASN A 365 -14.99 -37.04 10.11
N LYS A 366 -14.40 -37.54 9.01
CA LYS A 366 -13.81 -38.89 8.96
C LYS A 366 -12.82 -39.06 7.81
N LYS A 367 -11.82 -39.94 8.01
CA LYS A 367 -10.75 -40.24 7.03
C LYS A 367 -11.03 -41.54 6.27
N GLY A 368 -10.64 -41.55 4.99
CA GLY A 368 -10.06 -42.70 4.28
C GLY A 368 -11.01 -43.74 3.66
N GLY A 369 -10.55 -44.37 2.57
CA GLY A 369 -11.19 -45.52 1.92
C GLY A 369 -11.28 -45.38 0.39
N ASN A 370 -10.60 -46.25 -0.36
CA ASN A 370 -10.51 -46.17 -1.82
C ASN A 370 -11.77 -46.68 -2.56
N ALA A 371 -11.97 -46.09 -3.74
CA ALA A 371 -12.43 -46.72 -4.99
C ALA A 371 -13.69 -47.62 -5.01
N ALA A 372 -14.69 -47.17 -5.77
CA ALA A 372 -15.49 -48.03 -6.65
C ALA A 372 -15.61 -47.36 -8.03
N GLU A 373 -15.48 -48.15 -9.09
CA GLU A 373 -15.39 -47.69 -10.49
C GLU A 373 -16.75 -47.81 -11.20
N CYS A 374 -17.11 -46.86 -12.06
CA CYS A 374 -18.16 -47.06 -13.07
C CYS A 374 -17.78 -46.34 -14.37
N ARG A 375 -18.05 -47.00 -15.51
CA ARG A 375 -17.22 -46.87 -16.71
C ARG A 375 -18.04 -47.03 -17.99
N ARG A 376 -17.99 -46.04 -18.88
CA ARG A 376 -18.15 -46.08 -20.36
C ARG A 376 -17.92 -44.66 -20.90
N SER A 377 -17.27 -44.31 -22.01
CA SER A 377 -16.46 -44.95 -23.08
C SER A 377 -16.80 -44.18 -24.37
N SER A 378 -15.94 -43.96 -25.38
CA SER A 378 -14.50 -44.15 -25.59
C SER A 378 -14.16 -43.66 -27.03
N TRP A 379 -12.86 -43.62 -27.39
CA TRP A 379 -12.30 -43.49 -28.77
C TRP A 379 -12.33 -42.07 -29.38
N THR A 380 -11.31 -41.60 -30.13
CA THR A 380 -9.95 -42.10 -30.51
C THR A 380 -8.90 -41.01 -30.16
N LEU A 381 -7.67 -41.27 -29.69
CA LEU A 381 -6.54 -42.02 -30.26
C LEU A 381 -6.04 -41.51 -31.62
N PHE A 382 -4.74 -41.40 -31.91
CA PHE A 382 -3.53 -41.64 -31.07
C PHE A 382 -3.02 -40.29 -30.47
N SER A 383 -1.77 -39.96 -30.13
CA SER A 383 -0.39 -40.54 -30.16
C SER A 383 0.45 -39.76 -29.09
N LEU A 384 1.59 -40.14 -28.49
CA LEU A 384 2.77 -40.97 -28.82
C LEU A 384 3.66 -40.36 -29.94
N VAL A 385 4.99 -40.33 -29.88
CA VAL A 385 5.98 -41.14 -29.10
C VAL A 385 6.90 -40.25 -28.23
N SER A 386 7.43 -40.81 -27.13
CA SER A 386 8.56 -40.25 -26.38
C SER A 386 9.81 -41.16 -26.50
N ILE A 387 10.99 -40.65 -26.12
CA ILE A 387 12.28 -41.36 -25.99
C ILE A 387 13.11 -41.51 -27.29
N ILE A 388 13.91 -40.48 -27.54
CA ILE A 388 15.33 -40.55 -27.97
C ILE A 388 16.00 -39.52 -27.03
N LEU A 389 16.84 -39.81 -26.03
CA LEU A 389 17.91 -40.79 -25.83
C LEU A 389 19.19 -40.47 -26.64
N LEU A 390 20.05 -39.63 -26.02
CA LEU A 390 21.45 -39.30 -26.35
C LEU A 390 21.74 -38.36 -27.55
N VAL A 391 22.84 -37.60 -27.38
CA VAL A 391 23.57 -36.76 -28.34
C VAL A 391 22.86 -35.50 -28.87
N LEU A 392 22.88 -34.44 -28.05
CA LEU A 392 23.72 -33.24 -28.29
C LEU A 392 23.87 -32.40 -27.01
#